data_AF-A0A1J5AKY2-F1
#
_entry.id   AF-A0A1J5AKY2-F1
#
_cell.length_a   1.000
_cell.length_b   1.000
_cell.length_c   1.000
_cell.angle_alpha   90.00
_cell.angle_beta   90.00
_cell.angle_gamma   90.00
#
_symmetry.space_group_name_H-M   'P 1'
#
loop_
_entity.id
_entity.type
_entity.pdbx_description
1 polymer ?
#
loop_
_entity_poly.entity_id
_entity_poly.type
_entity_poly.pdbx_seq_one_letter_code
_entity_poly.pdbx_strand_id
1 'polypeptide(L)'
;MLIFSCDSKRVYEKNKEIKEGLWNYLEKIKFDDITIKDTVSAYNVYINIRNTIEYRYRNIYLFIDIKLPDNNITRDTVECTLADEKGKWYGKGIGKIKDCRILFLRNVRFPFSGNYVFTFEQGMREDVLEEITDIGLRIEKSN
;
A
#
# COMPACT_ATOMS: atom_id res chain seq x y z
N MET A 1 25.41 -9.75 -18.92
CA MET A 1 25.06 -8.32 -18.79
C MET A 1 24.22 -8.18 -17.53
N LEU A 2 24.82 -7.68 -16.45
CA LEU A 2 24.20 -7.57 -15.13
C LEU A 2 23.42 -6.26 -15.06
N ILE A 3 22.09 -6.34 -15.04
CA ILE A 3 21.23 -5.20 -14.67
C ILE A 3 20.90 -5.33 -13.19
N PHE A 4 21.85 -4.97 -12.34
CA PHE A 4 21.53 -4.55 -10.98
C PHE A 4 20.96 -3.13 -11.07
N SER A 5 19.68 -3.01 -11.43
CA SER A 5 18.93 -1.81 -11.07
C SER A 5 18.71 -1.88 -9.56
N CYS A 6 19.72 -1.47 -8.80
CA CYS A 6 19.58 -1.29 -7.37
C CYS A 6 18.58 -0.14 -7.18
N ASP A 7 17.41 -0.46 -6.66
CA ASP A 7 16.37 0.49 -6.27
C ASP A 7 16.86 1.31 -5.08
N SER A 8 17.79 2.24 -5.36
CA SER A 8 18.64 2.90 -4.36
C SER A 8 17.88 3.80 -3.40
N LYS A 9 16.65 4.19 -3.77
CA LYS A 9 15.78 5.02 -2.95
C LYS A 9 14.90 4.20 -2.01
N ARG A 10 14.73 2.89 -2.25
CA ARG A 10 13.85 2.04 -1.47
C ARG A 10 14.34 1.86 -0.04
N VAL A 11 13.50 2.26 0.90
CA VAL A 11 13.74 2.15 2.34
C VAL A 11 13.00 0.95 2.90
N TYR A 12 11.78 0.71 2.41
CA TYR A 12 10.94 -0.42 2.78
C TYR A 12 10.07 -0.81 1.60
N GLU A 13 9.85 -2.11 1.39
CA GLU A 13 8.84 -2.60 0.45
C GLU A 13 8.44 -4.01 0.87
N LYS A 14 7.14 -4.21 1.09
CA LYS A 14 6.58 -5.52 1.40
C LYS A 14 5.17 -5.59 0.86
N ASN A 15 4.82 -6.74 0.29
CA ASN A 15 3.46 -7.10 -0.07
C ASN A 15 3.06 -8.29 0.78
N LYS A 16 1.82 -8.31 1.23
CA LYS A 16 1.20 -9.42 1.95
C LYS A 16 0.06 -9.97 1.10
N GLU A 17 0.09 -11.28 0.90
CA GLU A 17 -0.95 -12.00 0.19
C GLU A 17 -2.24 -12.02 1.03
N ILE A 18 -3.36 -11.86 0.35
CA ILE A 18 -4.70 -12.05 0.87
C ILE A 18 -5.17 -13.41 0.38
N LYS A 19 -5.51 -14.28 1.34
CA LYS A 19 -5.85 -15.66 1.04
C LYS A 19 -7.03 -15.74 0.08
N GLU A 20 -6.85 -16.48 -1.01
CA GLU A 20 -7.87 -16.73 -2.04
C GLU A 20 -8.42 -15.45 -2.72
N GLY A 21 -7.78 -14.30 -2.51
CA GLY A 21 -8.29 -13.01 -3.00
C GLY A 21 -9.51 -12.49 -2.24
N LEU A 22 -9.81 -13.03 -1.05
CA LEU A 22 -11.02 -12.75 -0.28
C LEU A 22 -10.69 -11.91 0.96
N TRP A 23 -10.74 -10.58 0.83
CA TRP A 23 -10.39 -9.68 1.92
C TRP A 23 -11.60 -9.38 2.82
N ASN A 24 -11.66 -10.05 3.98
CA ASN A 24 -12.69 -9.77 4.97
C ASN A 24 -12.46 -8.42 5.67
N TYR A 25 -13.52 -7.65 5.95
CA TYR A 25 -13.41 -6.37 6.64
C TYR A 25 -12.80 -6.45 8.06
N LEU A 26 -12.86 -7.62 8.71
CA LEU A 26 -12.22 -7.89 10.00
C LEU A 26 -10.72 -8.20 9.86
N GLU A 27 -10.26 -8.56 8.67
CA GLU A 27 -8.86 -8.90 8.41
C GLU A 27 -8.03 -7.63 8.21
N LYS A 28 -7.13 -7.37 9.16
CA LYS A 28 -6.23 -6.21 9.10
C LYS A 28 -4.86 -6.62 8.57
N ILE A 29 -4.39 -5.93 7.52
CA ILE A 29 -3.07 -6.15 6.97
C ILE A 29 -2.07 -5.20 7.66
N LYS A 30 -1.28 -5.75 8.57
CA LYS A 30 -0.35 -4.98 9.42
C LYS A 30 1.10 -5.08 8.92
N PHE A 31 1.83 -3.98 8.85
CA PHE A 31 3.26 -3.90 8.59
C PHE A 31 3.94 -3.30 9.82
N ASP A 32 4.67 -4.10 10.59
CA ASP A 32 5.28 -3.74 11.88
C ASP A 32 6.81 -3.90 11.91
N ASP A 33 7.43 -4.19 10.77
CA ASP A 33 8.87 -4.32 10.56
C ASP A 33 9.49 -3.08 9.88
N ILE A 34 8.93 -1.90 10.14
CA ILE A 34 9.37 -0.63 9.54
C ILE A 34 10.15 0.18 10.57
N THR A 35 11.46 0.34 10.35
CA THR A 35 12.32 1.18 11.19
C THR A 35 12.85 2.36 10.38
N ILE A 36 12.47 3.58 10.78
CA ILE A 36 12.99 4.82 10.19
C ILE A 36 14.06 5.40 11.12
N LYS A 37 15.26 5.64 10.59
CA LYS A 37 16.38 6.25 11.33
C LYS A 37 16.61 7.72 10.98
N ASP A 38 16.29 8.10 9.74
CA ASP A 38 16.54 9.44 9.19
C ASP A 38 15.23 10.21 9.16
N THR A 39 15.14 11.25 9.99
CA THR A 39 13.97 12.13 10.12
C THR A 39 14.11 13.43 9.32
N VAL A 40 15.27 13.64 8.68
CA VAL A 40 15.59 14.88 7.96
C VAL A 40 15.23 14.73 6.48
N SER A 41 15.52 13.57 5.89
CA SER A 41 15.14 13.26 4.52
C SER A 41 13.63 13.24 4.33
N ALA A 42 13.19 13.58 3.13
CA ALA A 42 11.81 13.40 2.73
C ALA A 42 11.60 12.04 2.06
N TYR A 43 10.40 11.50 2.22
CA TYR A 43 10.01 10.17 1.77
C TYR A 43 8.71 10.23 0.97
N ASN A 44 8.58 9.30 0.03
CA ASN A 44 7.31 8.96 -0.59
C ASN A 44 6.84 7.62 -0.03
N VAL A 45 5.57 7.56 0.35
CA VAL A 45 4.89 6.35 0.80
C VAL A 45 3.87 5.95 -0.26
N TYR A 46 3.96 4.71 -0.70
CA TYR A 46 3.05 4.13 -1.69
C TYR A 46 2.32 2.94 -1.11
N ILE A 47 1.09 2.78 -1.59
CA ILE A 47 0.27 1.60 -1.39
C ILE A 47 0.36 0.80 -2.68
N ASN A 48 0.76 -0.47 -2.57
CA ASN A 48 0.67 -1.41 -3.66
C ASN A 48 -0.61 -2.22 -3.47
N ILE A 49 -1.43 -2.31 -4.52
CA ILE A 49 -2.65 -3.10 -4.52
C ILE A 49 -2.57 -4.02 -5.72
N ARG A 50 -2.70 -5.32 -5.48
CA ARG A 50 -2.82 -6.30 -6.54
C ARG A 50 -4.23 -6.84 -6.58
N ASN A 51 -4.86 -6.71 -7.74
CA ASN A 51 -6.20 -7.19 -7.98
C ASN A 51 -6.25 -8.03 -9.25
N THR A 52 -7.29 -8.85 -9.39
CA THR A 52 -7.56 -9.51 -10.66
C THR A 52 -8.43 -8.63 -11.57
N ILE A 53 -8.47 -8.97 -12.86
CA ILE A 53 -9.36 -8.30 -13.83
C ILE A 53 -10.85 -8.54 -13.56
N GLU A 54 -11.20 -9.50 -12.70
CA GLU A 54 -12.58 -9.81 -12.31
C GLU A 54 -13.05 -8.91 -11.15
N TYR A 55 -12.16 -8.09 -10.58
CA TYR A 55 -12.51 -7.12 -9.55
C TYR A 55 -13.59 -6.16 -10.06
N ARG A 56 -14.72 -6.11 -9.33
CA ARG A 56 -15.96 -5.47 -9.80
C ARG A 56 -15.94 -3.94 -9.75
N TYR A 57 -14.99 -3.34 -9.02
CA TYR A 57 -14.93 -1.90 -8.78
C TYR A 57 -13.74 -1.25 -9.48
N ARG A 58 -13.88 0.03 -9.82
CA ARG A 58 -12.79 0.84 -10.38
C ARG A 58 -11.84 1.39 -9.33
N ASN A 59 -12.23 1.31 -8.06
CA ASN A 59 -11.55 1.90 -6.92
C ASN A 59 -11.78 1.04 -5.68
N ILE A 60 -10.90 1.20 -4.71
CA ILE A 60 -11.00 0.62 -3.37
C ILE A 60 -10.76 1.71 -2.35
N TYR A 61 -11.59 1.77 -1.31
CA TYR A 61 -11.35 2.61 -0.14
C TYR A 61 -10.57 1.82 0.91
N LEU A 62 -9.58 2.46 1.53
CA LEU A 62 -8.76 1.89 2.58
C LEU A 62 -8.79 2.78 3.81
N PHE A 63 -8.94 2.18 4.98
CA PHE A 63 -8.59 2.84 6.24
C PHE A 63 -7.16 2.45 6.60
N ILE A 64 -6.32 3.44 6.84
CA ILE A 64 -4.90 3.25 7.12
C ILE A 64 -4.59 3.86 8.48
N ASP A 65 -4.23 3.02 9.44
CA ASP A 65 -3.70 3.45 10.72
C ASP A 65 -2.18 3.47 10.68
N ILE A 66 -1.59 4.58 11.13
CA ILE A 66 -0.16 4.73 11.28
C ILE A 66 0.12 4.94 12.76
N LYS A 67 0.74 3.95 13.41
CA LYS A 67 1.28 4.08 14.76
C LYS A 67 2.70 4.60 14.68
N LEU A 68 2.95 5.73 15.34
CA LEU A 68 4.24 6.39 15.44
C LEU A 68 5.08 5.80 16.59
N PRO A 69 6.40 6.02 16.59
CA PRO A 69 7.29 5.58 17.68
C PRO A 69 6.92 6.12 19.07
N ASP A 70 6.24 7.27 19.15
CA ASP A 70 5.76 7.88 20.39
C ASP A 70 4.42 7.28 20.89
N ASN A 71 3.93 6.23 20.23
CA ASN A 71 2.64 5.56 20.43
C ASN A 71 1.39 6.34 19.99
N ASN A 72 1.53 7.52 19.37
CA ASN A 72 0.38 8.16 18.73
C ASN A 72 -0.08 7.36 17.51
N ILE A 73 -1.38 7.37 17.27
CA ILE A 73 -2.01 6.71 16.11
C ILE A 73 -2.75 7.77 15.31
N THR A 74 -2.47 7.82 14.02
CA THR A 74 -3.22 8.64 13.06
C THR A 74 -3.93 7.71 12.08
N ARG A 75 -5.19 8.03 11.75
CA ARG A 75 -6.00 7.28 10.79
C ARG A 75 -6.31 8.15 9.58
N ASP A 76 -6.06 7.63 8.39
CA ASP A 76 -6.45 8.23 7.13
C ASP A 76 -7.43 7.32 6.37
N THR A 77 -8.29 7.93 5.55
CA THR A 77 -9.13 7.21 4.58
C THR A 77 -8.63 7.55 3.18
N VAL A 78 -8.27 6.53 2.42
CA VAL A 78 -7.67 6.71 1.09
C VAL A 78 -8.53 6.02 0.04
N GLU A 79 -8.90 6.78 -1.00
CA GLU A 79 -9.47 6.22 -2.22
C GLU A 79 -8.35 5.86 -3.20
N CYS A 80 -8.23 4.58 -3.53
CA CYS A 80 -7.26 4.08 -4.48
C CYS A 80 -7.97 3.75 -5.79
N THR A 81 -7.78 4.58 -6.82
CA THR A 81 -8.31 4.30 -8.16
C THR A 81 -7.47 3.25 -8.88
N LEU A 82 -8.09 2.14 -9.28
CA LEU A 82 -7.46 0.99 -9.94
C LEU A 82 -7.72 0.95 -11.45
N ALA A 83 -8.85 1.50 -11.92
CA ALA A 83 -9.21 1.58 -13.33
C ALA A 83 -9.77 2.95 -13.73
N ASP A 84 -9.66 3.28 -15.02
CA ASP A 84 -10.27 4.46 -15.62
C ASP A 84 -11.80 4.30 -15.81
N GLU A 85 -12.45 5.37 -16.27
CA GLU A 85 -13.91 5.40 -16.51
C GLU A 85 -14.38 4.42 -17.59
N LYS A 86 -13.46 3.96 -18.45
CA LYS A 86 -13.72 3.00 -19.52
C LYS A 86 -13.41 1.56 -19.08
N GLY A 87 -13.03 1.36 -17.81
CA GLY A 87 -12.69 0.05 -17.25
C GLY A 87 -11.25 -0.40 -17.54
N LYS A 88 -10.38 0.47 -18.06
CA LYS A 88 -8.97 0.14 -18.29
C LYS A 88 -8.19 0.26 -16.98
N TRP A 89 -7.59 -0.84 -16.54
CA TRP A 89 -6.74 -0.89 -15.35
C TRP A 89 -5.49 0.00 -15.48
N TYR A 90 -5.18 0.79 -14.45
CA TYR A 90 -3.96 1.62 -14.37
C TYR A 90 -2.70 0.79 -14.07
N GLY A 91 -2.88 -0.37 -13.45
CA GLY A 91 -1.80 -1.26 -13.03
C GLY A 91 -1.08 -1.96 -14.17
N LYS A 92 0.16 -2.39 -13.90
CA LYS A 92 0.93 -3.27 -14.79
C LYS A 92 0.68 -4.72 -14.39
N GLY A 93 0.74 -5.65 -15.33
CA GLY A 93 0.61 -7.07 -15.00
C GLY A 93 0.25 -7.92 -16.21
N ILE A 94 0.69 -9.17 -16.18
CA ILE A 94 0.48 -10.16 -17.24
C ILE A 94 -0.77 -10.99 -16.90
N GLY A 95 -1.58 -11.26 -17.92
CA GLY A 95 -2.79 -12.07 -17.76
C GLY A 95 -3.83 -11.39 -16.87
N LYS A 96 -4.35 -12.15 -15.90
CA LYS A 96 -5.48 -11.75 -15.05
C LYS A 96 -5.11 -10.82 -13.89
N ILE A 97 -3.83 -10.68 -13.56
CA ILE A 97 -3.38 -9.93 -12.40
C ILE A 97 -2.97 -8.51 -12.81
N LYS A 98 -3.33 -7.52 -11.99
CA LYS A 98 -2.96 -6.10 -12.13
C LYS A 98 -2.35 -5.61 -10.82
N ASP A 99 -1.17 -5.01 -10.94
CA ASP A 99 -0.39 -4.43 -9.86
C ASP A 99 -0.44 -2.90 -9.98
N CYS A 100 -1.16 -2.26 -9.05
CA CYS A 100 -1.36 -0.83 -8.99
C CYS A 100 -0.54 -0.24 -7.83
N ARG A 101 0.34 0.70 -8.14
CA ARG A 101 1.08 1.49 -7.14
C ARG A 101 0.46 2.88 -7.02
N ILE A 102 -0.13 3.17 -5.88
CA ILE A 102 -0.75 4.46 -5.56
C ILE A 102 0.18 5.24 -4.63
N LEU A 103 0.47 6.50 -4.97
CA LEU A 103 1.19 7.41 -4.09
C LEU A 103 0.24 7.89 -2.98
N PHE A 104 0.53 7.51 -1.74
CA PHE A 104 -0.28 7.86 -0.58
C PHE A 104 0.22 9.13 0.11
N LEU A 105 1.51 9.16 0.48
CA LEU A 105 2.13 10.34 1.08
C LEU A 105 3.30 10.79 0.23
N ARG A 106 3.32 12.07 -0.16
CA ARG A 106 4.38 12.65 -0.99
C ARG A 106 5.29 13.55 -0.16
N ASN A 107 6.59 13.35 -0.31
CA ASN A 107 7.62 14.25 0.24
C ASN A 107 7.43 14.53 1.75
N VAL A 108 7.03 13.50 2.50
CA VAL A 108 6.77 13.59 3.94
C VAL A 108 8.04 13.31 4.74
N ARG A 109 8.16 13.94 5.91
CA ARG A 109 9.22 13.63 6.88
C ARG A 109 8.61 12.85 8.03
N PHE A 110 9.28 11.77 8.41
CA PHE A 110 8.93 11.04 9.62
C PHE A 110 9.38 11.85 10.85
N PRO A 111 8.46 12.25 11.75
CA PRO A 111 8.80 13.16 12.85
C PRO A 111 9.70 12.51 13.90
N PHE A 112 9.65 11.19 14.05
CA PHE A 112 10.42 10.43 15.02
C PHE A 112 11.27 9.36 14.34
N SER A 113 12.48 9.14 14.87
CA SER A 113 13.25 7.94 14.57
C SER A 113 12.68 6.79 15.40
N GLY A 114 12.50 5.62 14.80
CA GLY A 114 12.01 4.43 15.49
C GLY A 114 11.13 3.55 14.62
N ASN A 115 10.35 2.71 15.31
CA ASN A 115 9.48 1.73 14.67
C ASN A 115 8.10 2.33 14.38
N TYR A 116 7.67 2.22 13.13
CA TYR A 116 6.35 2.60 12.69
C TYR A 116 5.53 1.35 12.40
N VAL A 117 4.22 1.42 12.61
CA VAL A 117 3.30 0.36 12.23
C VAL A 117 2.23 0.93 11.32
N PHE A 118 2.09 0.36 10.13
CA PHE A 118 1.00 0.66 9.22
C PHE A 118 -0.01 -0.49 9.26
N THR A 119 -1.28 -0.18 9.45
CA THR A 119 -2.36 -1.17 9.43
C THR A 119 -3.38 -0.76 8.39
N PHE A 120 -3.67 -1.67 7.47
CA PHE A 120 -4.59 -1.47 6.37
C PHE A 120 -5.87 -2.28 6.61
N GLU A 121 -7.00 -1.64 6.44
CA GLU A 121 -8.34 -2.21 6.49
C GLU A 121 -9.08 -1.82 5.22
N GLN A 122 -9.87 -2.73 4.66
CA GLN A 122 -10.73 -2.41 3.54
C GLN A 122 -11.93 -1.57 4.02
N GLY A 123 -12.20 -0.47 3.33
CA GLY A 123 -13.26 0.48 3.63
C GLY A 123 -14.43 0.39 2.64
N MET A 124 -14.63 -0.77 2.02
CA MET A 124 -15.74 -1.01 1.10
C MET A 124 -17.00 -1.42 1.86
N ARG A 125 -18.13 -1.52 1.15
CA ARG A 125 -19.42 -1.88 1.77
C ARG A 125 -19.59 -3.39 1.92
N GLU A 126 -18.81 -4.19 1.19
CA GLU A 126 -18.85 -5.64 1.28
C GLU A 126 -18.13 -6.15 2.52
N ASP A 127 -18.72 -7.12 3.21
CA ASP A 127 -18.05 -7.82 4.31
C ASP A 127 -16.79 -8.55 3.81
N VAL A 128 -16.85 -9.11 2.60
CA VAL A 128 -15.72 -9.77 1.94
C VAL A 128 -15.52 -9.12 0.58
N LEU A 129 -14.38 -8.46 0.43
CA LEU A 129 -13.98 -7.87 -0.84
C LEU A 129 -13.21 -8.91 -1.65
N GLU A 130 -13.84 -9.38 -2.72
CA GLU A 130 -13.28 -10.39 -3.63
C GLU A 130 -12.23 -9.79 -4.58
N GLU A 131 -11.37 -10.65 -5.14
CA GLU A 131 -10.41 -10.36 -6.21
C GLU A 131 -9.29 -9.37 -5.86
N ILE A 132 -9.02 -9.14 -4.57
CA ILE A 132 -7.81 -8.45 -4.09
C ILE A 132 -6.82 -9.49 -3.59
N THR A 133 -5.72 -9.69 -4.33
CA THR A 133 -4.75 -10.76 -4.02
C THR A 133 -3.65 -10.32 -3.08
N ASP A 134 -3.26 -9.04 -3.12
CA ASP A 134 -2.16 -8.54 -2.28
C ASP A 134 -2.38 -7.07 -1.91
N ILE A 135 -1.95 -6.73 -0.69
CA ILE A 135 -1.77 -5.37 -0.23
C ILE A 135 -0.32 -5.18 0.19
N GLY A 136 0.26 -4.06 -0.22
CA GLY A 136 1.64 -3.74 0.07
C GLY A 136 1.87 -2.30 0.44
N LEU A 137 3.00 -2.10 1.09
CA LEU A 137 3.52 -0.81 1.50
C LEU A 137 4.92 -0.67 0.93
N ARG A 138 5.19 0.48 0.32
CA ARG A 138 6.53 0.88 -0.11
C ARG A 138 6.85 2.26 0.42
N ILE A 139 8.04 2.41 1.00
CA ILE A 139 8.60 3.68 1.45
C ILE A 139 9.92 3.86 0.70
N GLU A 140 10.09 5.01 0.08
CA GLU A 140 11.34 5.38 -0.59
C GLU A 140 11.73 6.81 -0.27
N LYS A 141 13.03 7.12 -0.31
CA LYS A 141 13.50 8.49 -0.25
C LYS A 141 13.04 9.26 -1.49
N SER A 142 12.58 10.49 -1.30
CA SER A 142 12.13 11.33 -2.42
C SER A 142 13.29 11.76 -3.33
N ASN A 143 14.52 11.81 -2.80
CA ASN A 143 15.75 12.23 -3.50
C ASN A 143 16.81 11.14 -3.50
#